data_AF-A0A6I7Z059-F1
#
_entry.id   AF-A0A6I7Z059-F1
#
_cell.length_a   1.000
_cell.length_b   1.000
_cell.length_c   1.000
_cell.angle_alpha   90.00
_cell.angle_beta   90.00
_cell.angle_gamma   90.00
#
_symmetry.space_group_name_H-M   'P 1'
#
loop_
_entity.id
_entity.type
_entity.pdbx_description
1 polymer ?
#
loop_
_entity_poly.entity_id
_entity_poly.type
_entity_poly.pdbx_seq_one_letter_code
_entity_poly.pdbx_strand_id
1 'polypeptide(L)'
;MSDGPGGTADSGMGERLKRFQARYEPMFTRVLLLAIFVTGVTAQFVKPVGDALQDKTFLGGALLSLVGYVLYDTVKDLAASLRLPVRAQVGSPELGSFVSEAFRARDVEIRFLGYTGETLYNELYHRLEGLLEDPGPTRNVSVRVLIPDFGQPMIVPSRVGEDGVTPVDDPDYRKRLELKCREYDQMLSGIAERLTTGGRVIAECEYRLYPGIPRDKICIFNREQVLHGLYDVASRTVQRRSDPEYYDPKGYRTDLNVWSRQGGEDSKAVVSRWNKHLDDLWRLAARPYWRQRTAA
;
A
#
# COMPACT_ATOMS: atom_id res chain seq x y z
N MET A 1 -12.00 -48.34 -12.66
CA MET A 1 -12.68 -47.84 -11.45
C MET A 1 -11.97 -46.54 -11.09
N SER A 2 -12.23 -45.43 -11.77
CA SER A 2 -13.46 -44.62 -11.87
C SER A 2 -13.42 -43.46 -10.87
N ASP A 3 -13.81 -42.30 -11.40
CA ASP A 3 -14.12 -41.00 -10.78
C ASP A 3 -12.92 -40.08 -10.49
N GLY A 4 -12.78 -38.86 -11.03
CA GLY A 4 -13.71 -37.96 -11.72
C GLY A 4 -13.51 -36.54 -11.14
N PRO A 5 -13.23 -35.49 -11.94
CA PRO A 5 -12.93 -34.15 -11.42
C PRO A 5 -14.20 -33.29 -11.26
N GLY A 6 -14.42 -32.74 -10.06
CA GLY A 6 -15.60 -31.93 -9.72
C GLY A 6 -15.31 -30.43 -9.56
N GLY A 7 -15.59 -29.67 -10.61
CA GLY A 7 -16.35 -28.40 -10.63
C GLY A 7 -15.98 -27.23 -9.71
N THR A 8 -15.29 -26.23 -10.27
CA THR A 8 -15.36 -24.81 -9.86
C THR A 8 -16.09 -24.02 -10.96
N ALA A 9 -17.42 -23.87 -10.85
CA ALA A 9 -18.23 -23.15 -11.83
C ALA A 9 -19.13 -22.05 -11.24
N ASP A 10 -19.01 -21.74 -9.94
CA ASP A 10 -19.99 -20.88 -9.25
C ASP A 10 -19.52 -19.43 -8.97
N SER A 11 -18.25 -19.10 -9.22
CA SER A 11 -17.71 -17.75 -8.95
C SER A 11 -17.97 -16.72 -10.06
N GLY A 12 -18.21 -17.16 -11.30
CA GLY A 12 -18.33 -16.26 -12.45
C GLY A 12 -19.72 -15.65 -12.67
N MET A 13 -20.78 -16.32 -12.22
CA MET A 13 -22.17 -15.91 -12.49
C MET A 13 -22.66 -14.87 -11.48
N GLY A 14 -22.27 -15.01 -10.21
CA GLY A 14 -22.58 -14.03 -9.15
C GLY A 14 -21.92 -12.66 -9.37
N GLU A 15 -20.70 -12.62 -9.91
CA GLU A 15 -20.05 -11.35 -10.26
C GLU A 15 -20.69 -10.65 -11.47
N ARG A 16 -21.13 -11.42 -12.46
CA ARG A 16 -21.85 -10.87 -13.63
C ARG A 16 -23.21 -10.31 -13.23
N LEU A 17 -23.94 -10.99 -12.33
CA LEU A 17 -25.19 -10.48 -11.77
C LEU A 17 -24.96 -9.21 -10.95
N LYS A 18 -23.94 -9.15 -10.09
CA LYS A 18 -23.62 -7.95 -9.30
C LYS A 18 -23.26 -6.75 -10.18
N ARG A 19 -22.52 -6.96 -11.27
CA ARG A 19 -22.19 -5.90 -12.25
C ARG A 19 -23.42 -5.43 -13.03
N PHE A 20 -24.34 -6.33 -13.37
CA PHE A 20 -25.62 -5.95 -13.97
C PHE A 20 -26.50 -5.19 -12.98
N GLN A 21 -26.62 -5.67 -11.74
CA GLN A 21 -27.42 -5.04 -10.69
C GLN A 21 -26.94 -3.62 -10.40
N ALA A 22 -25.63 -3.38 -10.28
CA ALA A 22 -25.07 -2.05 -10.06
C ALA A 22 -25.33 -1.05 -11.21
N ARG A 23 -25.50 -1.56 -12.45
CA ARG A 23 -25.78 -0.73 -13.63
C ARG A 23 -27.26 -0.35 -13.75
N TYR A 24 -28.17 -1.22 -13.30
CA TYR A 24 -29.61 -1.02 -13.41
C TYR A 24 -30.30 -0.54 -12.13
N GLU A 25 -29.65 -0.66 -10.97
CA GLU A 25 -30.14 -0.15 -9.67
C GLU A 25 -30.60 1.32 -9.73
N PRO A 26 -29.82 2.29 -10.27
CA PRO A 26 -30.29 3.67 -10.34
C PRO A 26 -31.48 3.87 -11.30
N MET A 27 -31.57 3.06 -12.35
CA MET A 27 -32.68 3.14 -13.30
C MET A 27 -33.97 2.60 -12.68
N PHE A 28 -33.87 1.47 -11.97
CA PHE A 28 -34.99 0.84 -11.28
C PHE A 28 -35.53 1.72 -10.14
N THR A 29 -34.67 2.28 -9.30
CA THR A 29 -35.10 3.19 -8.22
C THR A 29 -35.78 4.44 -8.77
N ARG A 30 -35.27 5.03 -9.87
CA ARG A 30 -35.91 6.17 -10.53
C ARG A 30 -37.28 5.82 -11.10
N VAL A 31 -37.40 4.69 -11.79
CA VAL A 31 -38.67 4.21 -12.35
C VAL A 31 -39.67 3.94 -11.22
N LEU A 32 -39.24 3.36 -10.11
CA LEU A 32 -40.07 3.12 -8.94
C LEU A 32 -40.57 4.42 -8.30
N LEU A 33 -39.68 5.39 -8.05
CA LEU A 33 -40.06 6.69 -7.48
C LEU A 33 -41.03 7.45 -8.40
N LEU A 34 -40.79 7.42 -9.71
CA LEU A 34 -41.68 8.02 -10.70
C LEU A 34 -43.04 7.31 -10.77
N ALA A 35 -43.05 5.97 -10.70
CA ALA A 35 -44.28 5.18 -10.69
C ALA A 35 -45.12 5.45 -9.43
N ILE A 36 -44.49 5.55 -8.26
CA ILE A 36 -45.16 5.90 -7.00
C ILE A 36 -45.75 7.32 -7.10
N PHE A 37 -45.00 8.28 -7.66
CA PHE A 37 -45.50 9.63 -7.88
C PHE A 37 -46.70 9.66 -8.83
N VAL A 38 -46.59 9.06 -10.02
CA VAL A 38 -47.68 9.04 -11.02
C VAL A 38 -48.92 8.33 -10.46
N THR A 39 -48.74 7.23 -9.74
CA THR A 39 -49.85 6.51 -9.10
C THR A 39 -50.50 7.38 -8.03
N GLY A 40 -49.71 8.06 -7.19
CA GLY A 40 -50.21 8.98 -6.17
C GLY A 40 -50.96 10.18 -6.73
N VAL A 41 -50.52 10.75 -7.85
CA VAL A 41 -51.23 11.84 -8.54
C VAL A 41 -52.51 11.30 -9.20
N THR A 42 -52.44 10.17 -9.89
CA THR A 42 -53.60 9.59 -10.61
C THR A 42 -54.73 9.21 -9.64
N ALA A 43 -54.38 8.70 -8.46
CA ALA A 43 -55.35 8.38 -7.40
C ALA A 43 -56.18 9.61 -6.96
N GLN A 44 -55.66 10.83 -7.09
CA GLN A 44 -56.40 12.06 -6.75
C GLN A 44 -57.49 12.42 -7.77
N PHE A 45 -57.35 11.99 -9.02
CA PHE A 45 -58.26 12.36 -10.10
C PHE A 45 -59.17 11.20 -10.55
N VAL A 46 -58.82 9.95 -10.19
CA VAL A 46 -59.54 8.74 -10.62
C VAL A 46 -60.10 8.00 -9.40
N LYS A 47 -61.41 8.17 -9.14
CA LYS A 47 -62.15 7.57 -8.00
C LYS A 47 -61.87 6.08 -7.74
N PRO A 48 -61.95 5.15 -8.72
CA PRO A 48 -61.71 3.73 -8.44
C PRO A 48 -60.27 3.40 -8.01
N VAL A 49 -59.29 4.28 -8.29
CA VAL A 49 -57.91 4.12 -7.83
C VAL A 49 -57.72 4.70 -6.42
N GLY A 50 -58.38 5.82 -6.12
CA GLY A 50 -58.42 6.39 -4.76
C GLY A 50 -59.14 5.50 -3.74
N ASP A 51 -60.26 4.89 -4.13
CA ASP A 51 -61.07 4.01 -3.27
C ASP A 51 -60.32 2.74 -2.85
N ALA A 52 -59.44 2.22 -3.72
CA ALA A 52 -58.58 1.07 -3.42
C ALA A 52 -57.40 1.40 -2.48
N LEU A 53 -57.10 2.69 -2.29
CA LEU A 53 -55.89 3.19 -1.62
C LEU A 53 -56.23 4.28 -0.59
N GLN A 54 -57.03 3.93 0.43
CA GLN A 54 -57.33 4.67 1.68
C GLN A 54 -56.88 6.15 1.73
N ASP A 55 -57.58 6.98 0.94
CA ASP A 55 -57.72 8.43 0.80
C ASP A 55 -56.89 9.51 1.55
N LYS A 56 -55.99 9.25 2.51
CA LYS A 56 -55.39 10.36 3.31
C LYS A 56 -53.88 10.38 3.54
N THR A 57 -53.10 9.46 2.98
CA THR A 57 -51.63 9.41 3.20
C THR A 57 -50.80 9.75 1.94
N PHE A 58 -51.44 9.92 0.78
CA PHE A 58 -50.73 9.89 -0.51
C PHE A 58 -50.15 11.21 -1.00
N LEU A 59 -50.68 12.36 -0.60
CA LEU A 59 -50.13 13.65 -1.02
C LEU A 59 -48.73 13.87 -0.45
N GLY A 60 -48.50 13.45 0.80
CA GLY A 60 -47.18 13.42 1.42
C GLY A 60 -46.23 12.41 0.76
N GLY A 61 -46.71 11.20 0.45
CA GLY A 61 -45.90 10.15 -0.20
C GLY A 61 -45.47 10.49 -1.64
N ALA A 62 -46.36 11.10 -2.43
CA ALA A 62 -46.05 11.56 -3.78
C ALA A 62 -45.05 12.72 -3.75
N LEU A 63 -45.23 13.70 -2.86
CA LEU A 63 -44.32 14.84 -2.72
C LEU A 63 -42.94 14.38 -2.22
N LEU A 64 -42.89 13.46 -1.25
CA LEU A 64 -41.64 12.84 -0.79
C LEU A 64 -40.94 12.02 -1.89
N SER A 65 -41.70 11.32 -2.74
CA SER A 65 -41.15 10.56 -3.86
C SER A 65 -40.59 11.47 -4.95
N LEU A 66 -41.23 12.62 -5.21
CA LEU A 66 -40.71 13.63 -6.12
C LEU A 66 -39.44 14.30 -5.57
N VAL A 67 -39.43 14.69 -4.29
CA VAL A 67 -38.24 15.22 -3.62
C VAL A 67 -37.11 14.18 -3.64
N GLY A 68 -37.41 12.92 -3.32
CA GLY A 68 -36.48 11.81 -3.40
C GLY A 68 -35.95 11.60 -4.81
N TYR A 69 -36.79 11.73 -5.85
CA TYR A 69 -36.39 11.63 -7.25
C TYR A 69 -35.44 12.76 -7.66
N VAL A 70 -35.79 14.01 -7.35
CA VAL A 70 -34.98 15.20 -7.70
C VAL A 70 -33.63 15.18 -6.97
N LEU A 71 -33.62 14.79 -5.69
CA LEU A 71 -32.42 14.75 -4.88
C LEU A 71 -31.62 13.45 -5.03
N TYR A 72 -32.13 12.44 -5.73
CA TYR A 72 -31.49 11.13 -5.81
C TYR A 72 -30.04 11.23 -6.30
N ASP A 73 -29.81 12.01 -7.36
CA ASP A 73 -28.47 12.19 -7.93
C ASP A 73 -27.56 12.95 -6.98
N THR A 74 -28.05 14.02 -6.34
CA THR A 74 -27.27 14.78 -5.35
C THR A 74 -26.91 13.93 -4.13
N VAL A 75 -27.84 13.10 -3.64
CA VAL A 75 -27.59 12.19 -2.51
C VAL A 75 -26.63 11.08 -2.92
N LYS A 76 -26.76 10.55 -4.14
CA LYS A 76 -25.86 9.52 -4.66
C LYS A 76 -24.45 10.06 -4.90
N ASP A 77 -24.33 11.27 -5.44
CA ASP A 77 -23.06 11.96 -5.64
C ASP A 77 -22.42 12.32 -4.30
N LEU A 78 -23.21 12.79 -3.33
CA LEU A 78 -22.73 13.02 -1.97
C LEU A 78 -22.27 11.70 -1.33
N ALA A 79 -23.06 10.63 -1.42
CA ALA A 79 -22.70 9.31 -0.90
C ALA A 79 -21.44 8.75 -1.61
N ALA A 80 -21.26 9.01 -2.90
CA ALA A 80 -20.06 8.65 -3.64
C ALA A 80 -18.85 9.50 -3.22
N SER A 81 -19.04 10.79 -2.94
CA SER A 81 -17.97 11.67 -2.44
C SER A 81 -17.55 11.34 -1.00
N LEU A 82 -18.48 10.79 -0.20
CA LEU A 82 -18.23 10.32 1.16
C LEU A 82 -17.64 8.90 1.20
N ARG A 83 -17.72 8.14 0.10
CA ARG A 83 -16.97 6.89 -0.02
C ARG A 83 -15.50 7.25 -0.17
N LEU A 84 -14.76 7.12 0.93
CA LEU A 84 -13.30 7.12 0.90
C LEU A 84 -12.86 6.17 -0.22
N PRO A 85 -12.00 6.62 -1.16
CA PRO A 85 -11.54 5.74 -2.23
C PRO A 85 -10.95 4.49 -1.58
N VAL A 86 -11.38 3.31 -2.03
CA VAL A 86 -10.79 2.04 -1.62
C VAL A 86 -9.32 2.12 -2.00
N ARG A 87 -8.47 2.42 -1.01
CA ARG A 87 -7.03 2.42 -1.20
C ARG A 87 -6.67 1.00 -1.58
N ALA A 88 -6.02 0.82 -2.72
CA ALA A 88 -5.46 -0.48 -3.05
C ALA A 88 -4.47 -0.82 -1.93
N GLN A 89 -4.77 -1.86 -1.17
CA GLN A 89 -3.92 -2.38 -0.10
C GLN A 89 -3.31 -3.68 -0.62
N VAL A 90 -2.00 -3.79 -0.51
CA VAL A 90 -1.23 -4.96 -0.95
C VAL A 90 -0.39 -5.48 0.20
N GLY A 91 -0.12 -6.78 0.22
CA GLY A 91 0.82 -7.34 1.17
C GLY A 91 2.26 -6.96 0.82
N SER A 92 3.13 -6.88 1.82
CA SER A 92 4.58 -6.78 1.61
C SER A 92 5.19 -7.82 0.66
N PRO A 93 4.68 -9.07 0.52
CA PRO A 93 5.18 -10.01 -0.48
C PRO A 93 4.95 -9.58 -1.93
N GLU A 94 3.97 -8.71 -2.18
CA GLU A 94 3.65 -8.21 -3.53
C GLU A 94 4.60 -7.09 -3.97
N LEU A 95 5.51 -6.64 -3.10
CA LEU A 95 6.49 -5.57 -3.37
C LEU A 95 7.30 -5.84 -4.64
N GLY A 96 7.64 -7.10 -4.91
CA GLY A 96 8.38 -7.51 -6.11
C GLY A 96 7.70 -7.10 -7.42
N SER A 97 6.36 -7.09 -7.47
CA SER A 97 5.62 -6.65 -8.66
C SER A 97 5.84 -5.16 -8.96
N PHE A 98 5.87 -4.32 -7.92
CA PHE A 98 6.11 -2.87 -8.04
C PHE A 98 7.55 -2.57 -8.40
N VAL A 99 8.51 -3.30 -7.82
CA VAL A 99 9.92 -3.23 -8.24
C VAL A 99 10.01 -3.57 -9.73
N SER A 100 9.43 -4.69 -10.14
CA SER A 100 9.45 -5.15 -11.54
C SER A 100 8.87 -4.12 -12.51
N GLU A 101 7.75 -3.49 -12.14
CA GLU A 101 7.14 -2.42 -12.93
C GLU A 101 8.06 -1.19 -13.03
N ALA A 102 8.70 -0.80 -11.92
CA ALA A 102 9.61 0.35 -11.90
C ALA A 102 10.78 0.18 -12.88
N PHE A 103 11.33 -1.03 -13.00
CA PHE A 103 12.43 -1.37 -13.92
C PHE A 103 12.05 -1.45 -15.41
N ARG A 104 10.77 -1.20 -15.75
CA ARG A 104 10.37 -0.99 -17.16
C ARG A 104 10.72 0.40 -17.68
N ALA A 105 11.03 1.34 -16.78
CA ALA A 105 11.43 2.69 -17.14
C ALA A 105 12.90 2.75 -17.60
N ARG A 106 13.24 3.78 -18.38
CA ARG A 106 14.64 4.09 -18.71
C ARG A 106 15.41 4.60 -17.50
N ASP A 107 14.75 5.39 -16.67
CA ASP A 107 15.28 5.99 -15.45
C ASP A 107 14.51 5.41 -14.26
N VAL A 108 15.19 4.57 -13.49
CA VAL A 108 14.63 3.86 -12.34
C VAL A 108 15.08 4.56 -11.07
N GLU A 109 14.12 4.91 -10.22
CA GLU A 109 14.39 5.55 -8.95
C GLU A 109 13.58 4.91 -7.83
N ILE A 110 14.26 4.30 -6.87
CA ILE A 110 13.63 3.58 -5.77
C ILE A 110 14.08 4.19 -4.45
N ARG A 111 13.13 4.66 -3.65
CA ARG A 111 13.41 5.08 -2.27
C ARG A 111 12.74 4.16 -1.29
N PHE A 112 13.46 3.83 -0.24
CA PHE A 112 12.96 3.01 0.85
C PHE A 112 13.20 3.70 2.17
N LEU A 113 12.22 3.62 3.06
CA LEU A 113 12.39 3.81 4.48
C LEU A 113 11.76 2.62 5.18
N GLY A 114 12.51 1.96 6.06
CA GLY A 114 11.95 0.85 6.82
C GLY A 114 12.95 0.25 7.76
N TYR A 115 12.67 -0.97 8.20
CA TYR A 115 13.43 -1.62 9.26
C TYR A 115 14.82 -2.09 8.82
N THR A 116 14.94 -3.27 8.21
CA THR A 116 16.23 -3.80 7.70
C THR A 116 16.35 -3.70 6.18
N GLY A 117 15.26 -3.38 5.48
CA GLY A 117 15.21 -3.40 4.02
C GLY A 117 15.17 -4.79 3.39
N GLU A 118 15.17 -5.89 4.18
CA GLU A 118 15.30 -7.27 3.68
C GLU A 118 14.35 -7.64 2.54
N THR A 119 13.05 -7.33 2.66
CA THR A 119 12.08 -7.62 1.59
C THR A 119 12.45 -6.88 0.30
N LEU A 120 12.82 -5.61 0.38
CA LEU A 120 13.20 -4.84 -0.81
C LEU A 120 14.55 -5.30 -1.37
N TYR A 121 15.51 -5.59 -0.49
CA TYR A 121 16.82 -6.10 -0.86
C TYR A 121 16.70 -7.34 -1.76
N ASN A 122 15.91 -8.33 -1.38
CA ASN A 122 15.74 -9.56 -2.16
C ASN A 122 15.20 -9.26 -3.57
N GLU A 123 14.20 -8.38 -3.68
CA GLU A 123 13.62 -7.99 -4.96
C GLU A 123 14.59 -7.18 -5.83
N LEU A 124 15.37 -6.28 -5.22
CA LEU A 124 16.36 -5.47 -5.92
C LEU A 124 17.55 -6.30 -6.39
N TYR A 125 18.03 -7.23 -5.57
CA TYR A 125 19.19 -8.06 -5.87
C TYR A 125 19.01 -8.77 -7.21
N HIS A 126 17.91 -9.51 -7.37
CA HIS A 126 17.62 -10.23 -8.61
C HIS A 126 17.40 -9.30 -9.81
N ARG A 127 16.81 -8.13 -9.60
CA ARG A 127 16.57 -7.16 -10.67
C ARG A 127 17.86 -6.52 -11.17
N LEU A 128 18.74 -6.11 -10.25
CA LEU A 128 20.03 -5.53 -10.58
C LEU A 128 20.98 -6.56 -11.22
N GLU A 129 20.98 -7.81 -10.74
CA GLU A 129 21.75 -8.88 -11.40
C GLU A 129 21.29 -9.11 -12.84
N GLY A 130 19.98 -9.16 -13.08
CA GLY A 130 19.44 -9.35 -14.44
C GLY A 130 19.89 -8.26 -15.43
N LEU A 131 20.08 -7.02 -14.97
CA LEU A 131 20.58 -5.93 -15.82
C LEU A 131 22.02 -6.13 -16.31
N LEU A 132 22.82 -6.97 -15.63
CA LEU A 132 24.18 -7.32 -16.09
C LEU A 132 24.13 -8.17 -17.36
N GLU A 133 23.07 -8.92 -17.58
CA GLU A 133 22.87 -9.72 -18.79
C GLU A 133 22.17 -8.87 -19.85
N ASP A 134 20.93 -8.46 -19.57
CA ASP A 134 20.11 -7.64 -20.45
C ASP A 134 19.51 -6.45 -19.68
N PRO A 135 19.98 -5.22 -19.94
CA PRO A 135 19.44 -4.03 -19.29
C PRO A 135 18.06 -3.62 -19.84
N GLY A 136 17.61 -4.20 -20.95
CA GLY A 136 16.37 -3.82 -21.63
C GLY A 136 16.32 -2.30 -21.88
N PRO A 137 15.26 -1.59 -21.44
CA PRO A 137 15.15 -0.13 -21.57
C PRO A 137 15.92 0.66 -20.50
N THR A 138 16.29 0.03 -19.37
CA THR A 138 16.87 0.73 -18.21
C THR A 138 18.28 1.24 -18.53
N ARG A 139 18.56 2.49 -18.20
CA ARG A 139 19.88 3.12 -18.39
C ARG A 139 20.40 3.78 -17.12
N ASN A 140 19.52 4.26 -16.26
CA ASN A 140 19.89 4.86 -14.99
C ASN A 140 19.12 4.19 -13.86
N VAL A 141 19.80 3.85 -12.77
CA VAL A 141 19.20 3.28 -11.56
C VAL A 141 19.72 4.03 -10.35
N SER A 142 18.82 4.60 -9.56
CA SER A 142 19.15 5.18 -8.25
C SER A 142 18.31 4.53 -7.17
N VAL A 143 18.97 3.86 -6.23
CA VAL A 143 18.34 3.25 -5.06
C VAL A 143 18.82 3.97 -3.81
N ARG A 144 17.87 4.43 -2.99
CA ARG A 144 18.14 5.11 -1.71
C ARG A 144 17.43 4.38 -0.59
N VAL A 145 18.18 3.92 0.40
CA VAL A 145 17.64 3.11 1.51
C VAL A 145 17.89 3.82 2.84
N LEU A 146 16.81 4.16 3.54
CA LEU A 146 16.82 4.72 4.90
C LEU A 146 16.45 3.63 5.91
N ILE A 147 17.34 3.42 6.88
CA ILE A 147 17.15 2.47 7.97
C ILE A 147 17.44 3.15 9.33
N PRO A 148 16.89 2.65 10.44
CA PRO A 148 17.24 3.12 11.78
C PRO A 148 18.75 3.06 12.01
N ASP A 149 19.27 4.01 12.77
CA ASP A 149 20.61 3.90 13.32
C ASP A 149 20.65 2.85 14.44
N PHE A 150 20.95 1.60 14.06
CA PHE A 150 21.16 0.50 14.99
C PHE A 150 22.39 0.67 15.88
N GLY A 151 23.19 1.72 15.72
CA GLY A 151 24.22 2.11 16.69
C GLY A 151 23.66 2.74 17.96
N GLN A 152 22.43 3.29 17.92
CA GLN A 152 21.79 3.96 19.06
C GLN A 152 20.89 3.02 19.87
N PRO A 153 20.77 3.21 21.19
CA PRO A 153 19.75 2.55 21.99
C PRO A 153 18.34 2.83 21.45
N MET A 154 17.46 1.83 21.50
CA MET A 154 16.09 1.97 21.01
C MET A 154 15.10 1.10 21.78
N ILE A 155 13.85 1.55 21.79
CA ILE A 155 12.75 0.81 22.43
C ILE A 155 12.24 -0.36 21.58
N VAL A 156 12.44 -0.32 20.25
CA VAL A 156 12.11 -1.37 19.30
C VAL A 156 13.08 -1.27 18.11
N PRO A 157 13.72 -2.37 17.68
CA PRO A 157 13.77 -3.67 18.35
C PRO A 157 14.42 -3.65 19.73
N SER A 158 13.92 -4.50 20.62
CA SER A 158 14.41 -4.63 22.00
C SER A 158 14.07 -6.00 22.56
N ARG A 159 14.73 -6.41 23.65
CA ARG A 159 14.38 -7.61 24.39
C ARG A 159 13.15 -7.35 25.26
N VAL A 160 12.29 -8.34 25.44
CA VAL A 160 11.21 -8.29 26.44
C VAL A 160 11.82 -8.44 27.84
N GLY A 161 11.45 -7.55 28.75
CA GLY A 161 11.87 -7.53 30.14
C GLY A 161 11.33 -8.73 30.94
N GLU A 162 11.85 -8.92 32.15
CA GLU A 162 11.45 -10.03 33.04
C GLU A 162 9.97 -9.94 33.45
N ASP A 163 9.40 -8.74 33.47
CA ASP A 163 7.98 -8.48 33.70
C ASP A 163 7.08 -8.87 32.51
N GLY A 164 7.68 -9.31 31.41
CA GLY A 164 7.00 -9.73 30.20
C GLY A 164 6.41 -8.60 29.38
N VAL A 165 6.66 -7.32 29.70
CA VAL A 165 6.06 -6.17 28.98
C VAL A 165 7.01 -4.99 28.77
N THR A 166 8.06 -4.84 29.56
CA THR A 166 8.97 -3.71 29.45
C THR A 166 9.99 -3.94 28.32
N PRO A 167 10.12 -3.03 27.35
CA PRO A 167 11.19 -3.12 26.35
C PRO A 167 12.54 -2.80 26.99
N VAL A 168 13.53 -3.66 26.78
CA VAL A 168 14.91 -3.50 27.27
C VAL A 168 15.86 -3.49 26.09
N ASP A 169 16.61 -2.40 25.91
CA ASP A 169 17.60 -2.29 24.82
C ASP A 169 18.58 -3.48 24.87
N ASP A 170 18.86 -4.04 23.70
CA ASP A 170 19.77 -5.17 23.55
C ASP A 170 20.82 -4.83 22.46
N PRO A 171 22.01 -4.37 22.87
CA PRO A 171 23.06 -3.97 21.94
C PRO A 171 23.51 -5.10 20.99
N ASP A 172 23.53 -6.35 21.45
CA ASP A 172 23.93 -7.49 20.63
C ASP A 172 22.87 -7.81 19.57
N TYR A 173 21.59 -7.68 19.91
CA TYR A 173 20.49 -7.82 18.97
C TYR A 173 20.57 -6.77 17.86
N ARG A 174 20.74 -5.49 18.24
CA ARG A 174 20.90 -4.39 17.28
C ARG A 174 22.13 -4.57 16.41
N LYS A 175 23.23 -5.06 16.99
CA LYS A 175 24.45 -5.34 16.25
C LYS A 175 24.25 -6.38 15.15
N ARG A 176 23.44 -7.42 15.39
CA ARG A 176 23.10 -8.42 14.36
C ARG A 176 22.29 -7.81 13.22
N LEU A 177 21.34 -6.93 13.51
CA LEU A 177 20.55 -6.24 12.48
C LEU A 177 21.39 -5.28 11.66
N GLU A 178 22.28 -4.54 12.31
CA GLU A 178 23.27 -3.69 11.65
C GLU A 178 24.11 -4.50 10.65
N LEU A 179 24.66 -5.64 11.08
CA LEU A 179 25.47 -6.50 10.22
C LEU A 179 24.67 -6.95 8.99
N LYS A 180 23.40 -7.32 9.17
CA LYS A 180 22.50 -7.69 8.08
C LYS A 180 22.31 -6.54 7.08
N CYS A 181 22.07 -5.32 7.57
CA CYS A 181 21.91 -4.13 6.73
C CYS A 181 23.20 -3.77 6.00
N ARG A 182 24.36 -3.92 6.66
CA ARG A 182 25.67 -3.72 6.06
C ARG A 182 25.91 -4.72 4.92
N GLU A 183 25.55 -6.00 5.10
CA GLU A 183 25.65 -7.02 4.06
C GLU A 183 24.81 -6.64 2.84
N TYR A 184 23.54 -6.22 3.04
CA TYR A 184 22.67 -5.78 1.95
C TYR A 184 23.22 -4.56 1.20
N ASP A 185 23.71 -3.56 1.92
CA ASP A 185 24.36 -2.39 1.36
C ASP A 185 25.58 -2.78 0.51
N GLN A 186 26.44 -3.65 1.02
CA GLN A 186 27.63 -4.14 0.32
C GLN A 186 27.27 -4.89 -0.97
N MET A 187 26.30 -5.80 -0.92
CA MET A 187 25.89 -6.59 -2.08
C MET A 187 25.24 -5.73 -3.16
N LEU A 188 24.27 -4.87 -2.81
CA LEU A 188 23.60 -4.01 -3.79
C LEU A 188 24.57 -2.99 -4.41
N SER A 189 25.41 -2.37 -3.59
CA SER A 189 26.41 -1.42 -4.10
C SER A 189 27.44 -2.09 -4.99
N GLY A 190 27.87 -3.31 -4.68
CA GLY A 190 28.80 -4.06 -5.52
C GLY A 190 28.21 -4.41 -6.88
N ILE A 191 26.92 -4.76 -6.95
CA ILE A 191 26.23 -4.96 -8.24
C ILE A 191 26.10 -3.63 -9.00
N ALA A 192 25.73 -2.54 -8.32
CA ALA A 192 25.61 -1.21 -8.93
C ALA A 192 26.95 -0.72 -9.53
N GLU A 193 28.06 -0.96 -8.84
CA GLU A 193 29.41 -0.66 -9.33
C GLU A 193 29.76 -1.48 -10.58
N ARG A 194 29.45 -2.78 -10.58
CA ARG A 194 29.65 -3.65 -11.75
C ARG A 194 28.82 -3.21 -12.95
N LEU A 195 27.57 -2.83 -12.74
CA LEU A 195 26.69 -2.29 -13.79
C LEU A 195 27.28 -1.02 -14.40
N THR A 196 27.69 -0.07 -13.55
CA THR A 196 28.28 1.21 -13.97
C THR A 196 29.59 1.00 -14.72
N THR A 197 30.46 0.12 -14.23
CA THR A 197 31.73 -0.24 -14.88
C THR A 197 31.51 -0.91 -16.23
N GLY A 198 30.46 -1.71 -16.37
CA GLY A 198 30.05 -2.32 -17.63
C GLY A 198 29.54 -1.32 -18.69
N GLY A 199 29.29 -0.06 -18.32
CA GLY A 199 29.01 1.05 -19.23
C GLY A 199 27.62 1.07 -19.90
N ARG A 200 26.79 0.04 -19.70
CA ARG A 200 25.43 -0.04 -20.27
C ARG A 200 24.35 0.58 -19.38
N VAL A 201 24.58 0.60 -18.07
CA VAL A 201 23.66 1.14 -17.06
C VAL A 201 24.49 1.90 -16.03
N ILE A 202 24.11 3.12 -15.72
CA ILE A 202 24.65 3.86 -14.57
C ILE A 202 23.78 3.53 -13.37
N ALA A 203 24.36 2.93 -12.34
CA ALA A 203 23.63 2.48 -11.16
C ALA A 203 24.30 2.96 -9.87
N GLU A 204 23.48 3.45 -8.94
CA GLU A 204 23.90 3.83 -7.59
C GLU A 204 22.93 3.22 -6.56
N CYS A 205 23.48 2.62 -5.52
CA CYS A 205 22.73 2.19 -4.34
C CYS A 205 23.37 2.85 -3.12
N GLU A 206 22.63 3.71 -2.43
CA GLU A 206 23.10 4.40 -1.22
C GLU A 206 22.22 4.01 -0.03
N TYR A 207 22.86 3.75 1.12
CA TYR A 207 22.21 3.59 2.41
C TYR A 207 22.48 4.82 3.28
N ARG A 208 21.49 5.22 4.08
CA ARG A 208 21.63 6.24 5.13
C ARG A 208 20.88 5.84 6.40
N LEU A 209 21.33 6.40 7.52
CA LEU A 209 20.82 6.12 8.85
C LEU A 209 20.00 7.30 9.36
N TYR A 210 18.82 7.02 9.92
CA TYR A 210 18.01 8.01 10.64
C TYR A 210 17.90 7.67 12.13
N PRO A 211 17.85 8.67 13.01
CA PRO A 211 17.63 8.44 14.44
C PRO A 211 16.17 8.05 14.69
N GLY A 212 15.94 6.94 15.40
CA GLY A 212 14.60 6.53 15.84
C GLY A 212 14.32 5.04 15.67
N ILE A 213 13.05 4.67 15.83
CA ILE A 213 12.56 3.31 15.70
C ILE A 213 11.87 3.06 14.35
N PRO A 214 11.87 1.82 13.85
CA PRO A 214 11.24 1.45 12.58
C PRO A 214 9.71 1.35 12.73
N ARG A 215 8.99 2.48 12.59
CA ARG A 215 7.52 2.51 12.62
C ARG A 215 6.89 2.32 11.25
N ASP A 216 7.51 2.91 10.24
CA ASP A 216 6.96 3.02 8.89
C ASP A 216 7.74 2.12 7.93
N LYS A 217 7.03 1.44 7.03
CA LYS A 217 7.57 0.83 5.81
C LYS A 217 7.10 1.64 4.62
N ILE A 218 8.01 2.36 3.98
CA ILE A 218 7.71 3.23 2.84
C ILE A 218 8.56 2.79 1.66
N CYS A 219 7.94 2.53 0.52
CA CYS A 219 8.62 2.34 -0.76
C CYS A 219 8.08 3.37 -1.75
N ILE A 220 8.95 4.13 -2.40
CA ILE A 220 8.59 5.05 -3.49
C ILE A 220 9.26 4.56 -4.76
N PHE A 221 8.46 4.38 -5.81
CA PHE A 221 8.91 3.94 -7.13
C PHE A 221 8.74 5.07 -8.15
N ASN A 222 9.85 5.42 -8.79
CA ASN A 222 10.00 6.42 -9.84
C ASN A 222 9.37 7.79 -9.52
N ARG A 223 9.22 8.12 -8.22
CA ARG A 223 8.44 9.28 -7.70
C ARG A 223 6.96 9.29 -8.09
N GLU A 224 6.49 8.25 -8.78
CA GLU A 224 5.13 8.13 -9.30
C GLU A 224 4.23 7.33 -8.36
N GLN A 225 4.80 6.41 -7.57
CA GLN A 225 4.03 5.51 -6.72
C GLN A 225 4.62 5.41 -5.32
N VAL A 226 3.75 5.38 -4.32
CA VAL A 226 4.11 5.26 -2.90
C VAL A 226 3.36 4.09 -2.30
N LEU A 227 4.09 3.21 -1.63
CA LEU A 227 3.57 2.15 -0.78
C LEU A 227 3.92 2.51 0.67
N HIS A 228 2.94 2.58 1.55
CA HIS A 228 3.17 2.85 2.98
C HIS A 228 2.35 1.94 3.88
N GLY A 229 3.03 1.36 4.87
CA GLY A 229 2.44 0.57 5.94
C GLY A 229 3.10 0.84 7.28
N LEU A 230 2.41 0.47 8.35
CA LEU A 230 2.91 0.56 9.71
C LEU A 230 3.36 -0.82 10.18
N TYR A 231 4.55 -0.89 10.73
CA TYR A 231 5.03 -2.10 11.39
C TYR A 231 4.23 -2.34 12.68
N ASP A 232 3.93 -3.61 12.96
CA ASP A 232 3.45 -4.02 14.28
C ASP A 232 4.63 -4.03 15.26
N VAL A 233 4.85 -2.89 15.92
CA VAL A 233 5.98 -2.68 16.84
C VAL A 233 5.85 -3.45 18.16
N ALA A 234 4.64 -3.96 18.46
CA ALA A 234 4.40 -4.81 19.62
C ALA A 234 4.59 -6.31 19.30
N SER A 235 4.86 -6.64 18.03
CA SER A 235 5.07 -8.01 17.59
C SER A 235 6.25 -8.63 18.32
N ARG A 236 5.98 -9.79 18.92
CA ARG A 236 6.98 -10.54 19.68
C ARG A 236 7.51 -11.70 18.88
N THR A 237 8.82 -11.91 18.99
CA THR A 237 9.51 -12.96 18.27
C THR A 237 10.49 -13.68 19.17
N VAL A 238 10.61 -14.98 18.95
CA VAL A 238 11.59 -15.85 19.59
C VAL A 238 12.35 -16.52 18.46
N GLN A 239 13.67 -16.32 18.38
CA GLN A 239 14.48 -16.86 17.28
C GLN A 239 14.67 -18.38 17.42
N ARG A 240 14.94 -18.85 18.64
CA ARG A 240 15.01 -20.27 19.01
C ARG A 240 14.30 -20.47 20.34
N ARG A 241 13.81 -21.68 20.61
CA ARG A 241 13.00 -21.98 21.82
C ARG A 241 13.66 -21.58 23.15
N SER A 242 14.99 -21.52 23.21
CA SER A 242 15.78 -21.12 24.38
C SER A 242 16.19 -19.63 24.40
N ASP A 243 15.95 -18.90 23.31
CA ASP A 243 16.37 -17.52 23.19
C ASP A 243 15.38 -16.59 23.90
N PRO A 244 15.84 -15.42 24.37
CA PRO A 244 14.93 -14.38 24.87
C PRO A 244 13.86 -14.01 23.84
N GLU A 245 12.72 -13.55 24.33
CA GLU A 245 11.70 -12.93 23.49
C GLU A 245 12.10 -11.48 23.17
N TYR A 246 11.83 -11.04 21.94
CA TYR A 246 12.14 -9.70 21.47
C TYR A 246 10.90 -9.02 20.88
N TYR A 247 10.75 -7.73 21.13
CA TYR A 247 9.94 -6.85 20.29
C TYR A 247 10.68 -6.66 18.98
N ASP A 248 10.19 -7.29 17.91
CA ASP A 248 10.85 -7.32 16.60
C ASP A 248 9.79 -7.27 15.49
N PRO A 249 9.58 -6.11 14.85
CA PRO A 249 8.52 -5.94 13.88
C PRO A 249 8.79 -6.76 12.61
N LYS A 250 8.06 -7.87 12.42
CA LYS A 250 8.18 -8.70 11.23
C LYS A 250 7.59 -8.03 10.00
N GLY A 251 8.44 -7.37 9.22
CA GLY A 251 8.06 -6.56 8.07
C GLY A 251 7.48 -7.28 6.85
N TYR A 252 7.46 -8.62 6.81
CA TYR A 252 6.91 -9.39 5.69
C TYR A 252 5.37 -9.49 5.73
N ARG A 253 4.76 -9.28 6.91
CA ARG A 253 3.30 -9.31 7.09
C ARG A 253 2.65 -7.92 7.08
N THR A 254 3.44 -6.88 6.81
CA THR A 254 2.94 -5.50 6.80
C THR A 254 2.13 -5.27 5.54
N ASP A 255 0.87 -4.87 5.70
CA ASP A 255 0.04 -4.38 4.61
C ASP A 255 0.47 -2.96 4.22
N LEU A 256 0.44 -2.70 2.91
CA LEU A 256 0.90 -1.47 2.30
C LEU A 256 -0.26 -0.82 1.55
N ASN A 257 -0.61 0.39 1.95
CA ASN A 257 -1.49 1.25 1.18
C ASN A 257 -0.74 1.77 -0.05
N VAL A 258 -1.39 1.76 -1.21
CA VAL A 258 -0.82 2.19 -2.48
C VAL A 258 -1.42 3.52 -2.91
N TRP A 259 -0.56 4.48 -3.25
CA TRP A 259 -0.92 5.73 -3.93
C TRP A 259 -0.10 5.87 -5.21
N SER A 260 -0.74 6.36 -6.26
CA SER A 260 -0.12 6.59 -7.57
C SER A 260 -0.47 7.98 -8.10
N ARG A 261 0.46 8.59 -8.86
CA ARG A 261 0.21 9.83 -9.60
C ARG A 261 -0.81 9.70 -10.73
N GLN A 262 -1.07 8.46 -11.17
CA GLN A 262 -2.16 8.14 -12.10
C GLN A 262 -3.53 8.11 -11.39
N GLY A 263 -3.57 8.19 -10.06
CA GLY A 263 -4.81 8.31 -9.30
C GLY A 263 -5.42 9.71 -9.32
N GLY A 264 -6.45 9.92 -8.48
CA GLY A 264 -7.07 11.24 -8.30
C GLY A 264 -6.16 12.26 -7.60
N GLU A 265 -6.60 13.51 -7.53
CA GLU A 265 -5.82 14.63 -6.96
C GLU A 265 -5.32 14.37 -5.53
N ASP A 266 -6.14 13.75 -4.68
CA ASP A 266 -5.72 13.35 -3.33
C ASP A 266 -4.53 12.39 -3.33
N SER A 267 -4.53 11.43 -4.26
CA SER A 267 -3.43 10.48 -4.43
C SER A 267 -2.16 11.19 -4.89
N LYS A 268 -2.27 12.11 -5.86
CA LYS A 268 -1.14 12.93 -6.33
C LYS A 268 -0.55 13.79 -5.20
N ALA A 269 -1.40 14.38 -4.36
CA ALA A 269 -0.97 15.17 -3.21
C ALA A 269 -0.22 14.31 -2.18
N VAL A 270 -0.70 13.09 -1.91
CA VAL A 270 0.00 12.13 -1.02
C VAL A 270 1.36 11.73 -1.60
N VAL A 271 1.44 11.40 -2.89
CA VAL A 271 2.70 11.05 -3.55
C VAL A 271 3.69 12.21 -3.48
N SER A 272 3.25 13.44 -3.77
CA SER A 272 4.09 14.64 -3.67
C SER A 272 4.63 14.87 -2.25
N ARG A 273 3.76 14.73 -1.24
CA ARG A 273 4.12 14.89 0.17
C ARG A 273 5.17 13.87 0.61
N TRP A 274 5.00 12.60 0.27
CA TRP A 274 5.94 11.55 0.63
C TRP A 274 7.29 11.67 -0.09
N ASN A 275 7.29 12.04 -1.36
CA ASN A 275 8.52 12.35 -2.09
C ASN A 275 9.29 13.48 -1.39
N LYS A 276 8.61 14.60 -1.06
CA LYS A 276 9.24 15.71 -0.34
C LYS A 276 9.78 15.25 1.02
N HIS A 277 8.96 14.54 1.80
CA HIS A 277 9.33 14.07 3.12
C HIS A 277 10.59 13.19 3.10
N LEU A 278 10.65 12.20 2.20
CA LEU A 278 11.84 11.35 2.09
C LEU A 278 13.05 12.10 1.53
N ASP A 279 12.87 13.06 0.62
CA ASP A 279 13.99 13.88 0.14
C ASP A 279 14.56 14.76 1.26
N ASP A 280 13.71 15.35 2.11
CA ASP A 280 14.14 16.13 3.28
C ASP A 280 14.86 15.24 4.29
N LEU A 281 14.26 14.10 4.66
CA LEU A 281 14.85 13.17 5.62
C LEU A 281 16.16 12.61 5.11
N TRP A 282 16.27 12.28 3.82
CA TRP A 282 17.50 11.81 3.19
C TRP A 282 18.65 12.80 3.36
N ARG A 283 18.40 14.10 3.18
CA ARG A 283 19.41 15.16 3.35
C ARG A 283 19.92 15.27 4.78
N LEU A 284 19.06 14.99 5.76
CA LEU A 284 19.37 15.04 7.20
C LEU A 284 19.95 13.73 7.74
N ALA A 285 19.73 12.62 7.04
CA ALA A 285 20.18 11.29 7.45
C ALA A 285 21.71 11.17 7.35
N ALA A 286 22.29 10.46 8.31
CA ALA A 286 23.73 10.25 8.39
C ALA A 286 24.19 9.17 7.41
N ARG A 287 25.42 9.30 6.89
CA ARG A 287 26.06 8.19 6.19
C ARG A 287 26.36 7.05 7.17
N PRO A 288 26.18 5.79 6.78
CA PRO A 288 26.47 4.68 7.68
C PRO A 288 27.94 4.64 8.08
N TYR A 289 28.23 4.42 9.36
CA TYR A 289 29.61 4.39 9.87
C TYR A 289 30.45 3.26 9.25
N TRP A 290 29.83 2.18 8.75
CA TRP A 290 30.54 1.14 8.00
C TRP A 290 30.99 1.58 6.61
N ARG A 291 30.46 2.69 6.07
CA ARG A 291 30.96 3.34 4.83
C ARG A 291 31.97 4.45 5.10
N GLN A 292 32.00 4.99 6.33
CA GLN A 292 32.94 6.05 6.71
C GLN A 292 34.36 5.51 6.95
N ARG A 293 34.50 4.26 7.39
CA ARG A 293 35.80 3.64 7.74
C ARG A 293 36.63 3.18 6.54
N THR A 294 36.10 3.20 5.32
CA THR A 294 36.81 2.77 4.10
C THR A 294 37.57 3.90 3.42
N ALA A 295 37.53 5.12 3.98
CA ALA A 295 38.20 6.31 3.43
C ALA A 295 39.50 6.68 4.17
N ALA A 296 40.09 5.76 4.93
CA ALA A 296 41.35 5.94 5.66
C ALA A 296 42.41 4.95 5.17
#